data_AF-A0A6V7M3N5-F1
#
_entry.id   AF-A0A6V7M3N5-F1
#
_cell.length_a   1.000
_cell.length_b   1.000
_cell.length_c   1.000
_cell.angle_alpha   90.00
_cell.angle_beta   90.00
_cell.angle_gamma   90.00
#
_symmetry.space_group_name_H-M   'P 1'
#
loop_
_entity.id
_entity.type
_entity.pdbx_description
1 polymer ?
#
loop_
_entity_poly.entity_id
_entity_poly.type
_entity_poly.pdbx_seq_one_letter_code
_entity_poly.pdbx_strand_id
1 'polypeptide(L)' 'PNFVGSFDIGQYVFFFFRETAVEYINCGKSIYSRVARVCKRDTGGKNILSQNWATYLKARLNCSIPGEFPFYFNEI' A
#
# COMPACT_ATOMS: atom_id res chain seq x y z
N PRO A 1 -6.28 2.32 -8.13
CA PRO A 1 -5.14 1.42 -7.83
C PRO A 1 -5.19 0.22 -8.79
N ASN A 2 -4.04 -0.31 -9.20
CA ASN A 2 -3.95 -1.52 -10.01
C ASN A 2 -3.36 -2.64 -9.17
N PHE A 3 -4.16 -3.65 -8.83
CA PHE A 3 -3.76 -4.80 -8.01
C PHE A 3 -3.01 -5.84 -8.84
N VAL A 4 -1.91 -6.37 -8.29
CA VAL A 4 -1.07 -7.38 -8.96
C VAL A 4 -1.01 -8.70 -8.19
N GLY A 5 -1.37 -8.71 -6.91
CA GLY A 5 -1.45 -9.94 -6.13
C GLY A 5 -1.92 -9.75 -4.70
N SER A 6 -2.30 -10.85 -4.06
CA SER A 6 -2.63 -10.92 -2.64
C SER A 6 -2.10 -12.20 -2.03
N PHE A 7 -1.76 -12.14 -0.74
CA PHE A 7 -1.19 -13.26 -0.01
C PHE A 7 -1.80 -13.34 1.38
N ASP A 8 -2.19 -14.56 1.77
CA ASP A 8 -2.55 -14.89 3.13
C ASP A 8 -1.27 -15.28 3.89
N ILE A 9 -0.90 -14.49 4.91
CA ILE A 9 0.26 -14.78 5.75
C ILE A 9 -0.09 -14.55 7.23
N GLY A 10 -0.15 -15.64 7.99
CA GLY A 10 -0.39 -15.61 9.44
C GLY A 10 -1.76 -15.02 9.80
N GLN A 11 -1.78 -13.93 10.57
CA GLN A 11 -3.01 -13.24 11.00
C GLN A 11 -3.43 -12.11 10.05
N TYR A 12 -2.78 -12.00 8.90
CA TYR A 12 -2.93 -10.87 8.00
C TYR A 12 -3.20 -11.29 6.56
N VAL A 13 -3.84 -10.41 5.80
CA VAL A 13 -3.90 -10.49 4.33
C VAL A 13 -3.12 -9.31 3.77
N PHE A 14 -2.20 -9.60 2.86
CA PHE A 14 -1.39 -8.60 2.17
C PHE A 14 -1.89 -8.39 0.75
N PHE A 15 -1.86 -7.14 0.29
CA PHE A 15 -2.24 -6.75 -1.06
C PHE A 15 -1.11 -5.95 -1.71
N PHE A 16 -0.72 -6.32 -2.92
CA PHE A 16 0.30 -5.64 -3.71
C PHE A 16 -0.37 -4.92 -4.88
N PHE A 17 -0.08 -3.64 -5.04
CA PHE A 17 -0.68 -2.79 -6.06
C PHE A 17 0.15 -1.53 -6.34
N ARG A 18 -0.14 -0.86 -7.45
CA ARG A 18 0.37 0.49 -7.74
C ARG A 18 -0.76 1.52 -7.74
N GLU A 19 -0.48 2.72 -7.24
CA GLU A 19 -1.45 3.83 -7.16
C GLU A 19 -0.76 5.19 -7.30
N THR A 20 -1.54 6.24 -7.55
CA THR A 20 -1.05 7.63 -7.54
C THR A 20 -0.47 7.98 -6.16
N ALA A 21 0.75 8.50 -6.14
CA ALA A 21 1.46 8.94 -4.95
C ALA A 21 0.96 10.32 -4.49
N VAL A 22 -0.06 10.33 -3.63
CA VAL A 22 -0.62 11.58 -3.07
C VAL A 22 0.42 12.34 -2.26
N GLU A 23 1.35 11.65 -1.61
CA GLU A 23 2.45 12.29 -0.86
C GLU A 23 3.46 13.02 -1.76
N TYR A 24 3.47 12.73 -3.06
CA TYR A 24 4.39 13.35 -4.03
C TYR A 24 3.69 14.40 -4.90
N ILE A 25 2.41 14.69 -4.66
CA ILE A 25 1.60 15.49 -5.58
C ILE A 25 2.13 16.93 -5.77
N ASN A 26 2.79 17.48 -4.74
CA ASN A 26 3.41 18.81 -4.78
C ASN A 26 4.67 18.87 -5.64
N CYS A 27 5.28 17.72 -5.95
CA CYS A 27 6.48 17.60 -6.78
C CYS A 27 6.14 17.07 -8.19
N GLY A 28 4.90 16.66 -8.43
CA GLY A 28 4.41 16.18 -9.71
C GLY A 28 3.46 14.99 -9.58
N LYS A 29 2.95 14.51 -10.73
CA LYS A 29 2.19 13.26 -10.76
C LYS A 29 3.15 12.08 -10.83
N SER A 30 3.12 11.22 -9.81
CA SER A 30 3.89 9.98 -9.78
C SER A 30 3.00 8.82 -9.33
N ILE A 31 3.33 7.61 -9.76
CA ILE A 31 2.71 6.35 -9.31
C ILE A 31 3.71 5.68 -8.39
N TYR A 32 3.29 5.10 -7.26
CA TYR A 32 4.14 4.29 -6.39
C TYR A 32 3.54 2.90 -6.16
N SER A 33 4.43 1.91 -6.11
CA SER A 33 4.16 0.55 -5.65
C SER A 33 3.95 0.50 -4.14
N ARG A 34 2.91 -0.22 -3.71
CA ARG A 34 2.51 -0.38 -2.33
C ARG A 34 2.31 -1.83 -1.95
N VAL A 35 2.57 -2.10 -0.69
CA VAL A 35 1.99 -3.24 0.01
C VAL A 35 1.02 -2.70 1.06
N ALA A 36 -0.20 -3.24 1.09
CA ALA A 36 -1.16 -3.00 2.16
C ALA A 36 -1.46 -4.27 2.94
N ARG A 37 -1.97 -4.08 4.15
CA ARG A 37 -2.27 -5.15 5.10
C ARG A 37 -3.57 -4.86 5.83
N VAL A 38 -4.34 -5.91 6.10
CA VAL A 38 -5.46 -5.91 7.07
C VAL A 38 -5.32 -7.11 8.01
N CYS A 39 -5.82 -6.99 9.25
CA CYS A 39 -5.99 -8.13 10.16
C CYS A 39 -7.16 -9.00 9.67
N LYS A 40 -7.00 -10.33 9.65
CA LYS A 40 -8.09 -11.24 9.29
C LYS A 40 -9.30 -11.18 10.23
N ARG A 41 -9.05 -10.83 11.49
CA ARG A 41 -10.05 -10.71 12.56
C ARG A 41 -10.57 -9.28 12.73
N ASP A 42 -10.33 -8.40 11.75
CA ASP A 42 -10.87 -7.05 11.77
C ASP A 42 -12.41 -7.10 11.70
N THR A 43 -13.07 -6.58 12.73
CA THR A 43 -14.54 -6.50 12.83
C THR A 43 -15.06 -5.11 12.48
N GLY A 44 -14.20 -4.24 11.96
CA GLY A 44 -14.47 -2.85 11.65
C GLY A 44 -14.50 -1.92 12.86
N GLY A 45 -14.80 -0.65 12.60
CA GLY A 45 -14.92 0.37 13.63
C GLY A 45 -16.27 0.35 14.35
N LYS A 46 -16.47 1.28 15.28
CA LYS A 46 -17.76 1.42 15.99
C LYS A 46 -18.79 2.18 15.15
N ASN A 47 -20.07 1.88 15.37
CA ASN A 47 -21.21 2.58 14.79
C ASN A 47 -21.15 2.62 13.24
N ILE A 48 -20.99 3.83 12.69
CA ILE A 48 -20.99 4.11 11.25
C ILE A 48 -19.77 3.46 10.55
N LEU A 49 -18.69 3.19 11.30
CA LEU A 49 -17.45 2.60 10.76
C LEU A 49 -17.45 1.06 10.77
N SER A 50 -18.57 0.42 11.12
CA SER A 50 -18.66 -1.06 11.20
C SER A 50 -18.43 -1.78 9.87
N GLN A 51 -18.59 -1.07 8.74
CA GLN A 51 -18.34 -1.59 7.39
C GLN A 51 -16.97 -1.19 6.83
N ASN A 52 -16.09 -0.59 7.65
CA ASN A 52 -14.77 -0.13 7.24
C ASN A 52 -13.69 -0.91 7.99
N TRP A 53 -12.58 -1.22 7.30
CA TRP A 53 -11.39 -1.78 7.95
C TRP A 53 -10.87 -0.85 9.05
N ALA A 54 -10.73 -1.35 10.27
CA ALA A 54 -10.10 -0.63 11.38
C ALA A 54 -8.58 -0.84 11.43
N THR A 55 -8.07 -1.84 10.70
CA THR A 55 -6.67 -2.29 10.75
C THR A 55 -5.92 -2.13 9.42
N TYR A 56 -6.52 -1.44 8.45
CA TYR A 56 -5.89 -1.18 7.15
C TYR A 56 -4.66 -0.28 7.30
N LEU A 57 -3.52 -0.76 6.81
CA LEU A 57 -2.27 0.00 6.69
C LEU A 57 -1.65 -0.25 5.32
N LYS A 58 -0.93 0.75 4.78
CA LYS A 58 -0.16 0.61 3.54
C LYS A 58 1.21 1.26 3.66
N ALA A 59 2.19 0.74 2.92
CA ALA A 59 3.56 1.25 2.87
C ALA A 59 4.08 1.27 1.42
N ARG A 60 5.02 2.19 1.12
CA ARG A 60 5.73 2.22 -0.17
C ARG A 60 6.72 1.06 -0.25
N LEU A 61 6.76 0.39 -1.41
CA LEU A 61 7.84 -0.54 -1.74
C LEU A 61 9.01 0.25 -2.34
N ASN A 62 10.20 0.08 -1.78
CA ASN A 62 11.43 0.66 -2.31
C ASN A 62 12.14 -0.39 -3.19
N CYS A 63 11.97 -0.28 -4.50
CA CYS A 63 12.76 -0.99 -5.49
C CYS A 63 13.64 0.05 -6.20
N SER A 64 14.92 0.10 -5.87
CA SER A 64 15.83 1.10 -6.43
C SER A 64 17.26 0.59 -6.60
N ILE A 65 17.99 1.23 -7.53
CA ILE A 65 19.45 1.12 -7.63
C ILE A 65 20.04 2.14 -6.64
N PRO A 66 20.87 1.72 -5.66
CA PRO A 66 21.45 2.63 -4.68
C PRO A 66 22.51 3.55 -5.31
N GLY A 67 22.73 4.72 -4.69
CA GLY A 67 23.71 5.74 -5.09
C GLY A 67 23.44 7.08 -4.39
N GLU A 68 24.25 8.12 -4.65
CA GLU A 68 23.97 9.48 -4.15
C GLU A 68 22.59 9.99 -4.62
N PHE A 69 22.20 9.59 -5.83
CA PHE A 69 20.87 9.81 -6.40
C PHE A 69 20.26 8.45 -6.78
N PRO A 70 19.49 7.80 -5.88
CA PRO A 70 18.94 6.48 -6.15
C PRO A 70 17.97 6.49 -7.34
N PHE A 71 18.06 5.47 -8.20
CA PHE A 71 17.15 5.30 -9.34
C PHE A 71 16.00 4.37 -8.95
N TYR A 72 14.76 4.87 -8.94
CA TYR A 72 13.59 4.15 -8.45
C TYR A 72 12.75 3.52 -9.57
N PHE A 73 12.39 2.25 -9.40
CA PHE A 73 11.38 1.56 -10.22
C PHE A 73 10.03 1.63 -9.50
N ASN A 74 9.18 2.54 -9.92
CA ASN A 74 8.02 2.96 -9.12
C ASN A 74 6.71 2.21 -9.42
N GLU A 75 6.66 1.36 -10.46
CA GLU A 75 5.47 0.65 -10.90
C GLU A 75 5.70 -0.87 -10.92
N ILE A 76 5.08 -1.57 -9.97
CA ILE A 76 5.02 -3.05 -9.88
C ILE A 76 3.92 -3.62 -10.77
#